data_AF-A0A382PBD8-F1
#
_entry.id   AF-A0A382PBD8-F1
#
_cell.length_a   1.000
_cell.length_b   1.000
_cell.length_c   1.000
_cell.angle_alpha   90.00
_cell.angle_beta   90.00
_cell.angle_gamma   90.00
#
_symmetry.space_group_name_H-M   'P 1'
#
loop_
_entity.id
_entity.type
_entity.pdbx_description
1 polymer ?
#
loop_
_entity_poly.entity_id
_entity_poly.type
_entity_poly.pdbx_seq_one_letter_code
_entity_poly.pdbx_strand_id
1 'polypeptide(L)'
;SNKEMNEHYTVSFLGNVVGGQDISYANVEINIMKRMAAKSIKAGEAVWFGCDVGKMFHRDLGVMDMSLYDYELLFGTDFKMDKKAKLEYGDSVMTHAMLLTAVDMKGGQSLKWRIENSWGNKGGDKGYMLMTDNWFDEYTYEVVVDKKYLPQKVLGIFELDPVSLNPWDPMGSLAR
;
A
#
# COMPACT_ATOMS: atom_id res chain seq x y z
N SER A 1 -16.28 7.82 -3.89
CA SER A 1 -14.85 8.06 -4.14
C SER A 1 -14.78 8.87 -5.38
N ASN A 2 -14.04 9.96 -5.32
CA ASN A 2 -13.68 10.78 -6.46
C ASN A 2 -12.49 10.18 -7.26
N LYS A 3 -12.09 8.94 -6.93
CA LYS A 3 -10.96 8.22 -7.52
C LYS A 3 -11.47 6.98 -8.24
N GLU A 4 -11.70 7.15 -9.54
CA GLU A 4 -12.09 6.08 -10.44
C GLU A 4 -10.88 5.19 -10.76
N MET A 5 -11.14 3.92 -11.07
CA MET A 5 -10.09 2.96 -11.43
C MET A 5 -9.60 3.20 -12.86
N ASN A 6 -8.31 2.97 -13.08
CA ASN A 6 -7.59 3.16 -14.35
C ASN A 6 -7.45 4.63 -14.78
N GLU A 7 -7.47 5.56 -13.83
CA GLU A 7 -7.23 6.99 -14.05
C GLU A 7 -5.86 7.42 -13.49
N HIS A 8 -5.33 8.50 -14.07
CA HIS A 8 -4.10 9.14 -13.62
C HIS A 8 -4.43 10.24 -12.62
N TYR A 9 -3.73 10.25 -11.48
CA TYR A 9 -3.93 11.25 -10.43
C TYR A 9 -2.62 11.95 -10.06
N THR A 10 -2.79 13.20 -9.63
CA THR A 10 -1.79 13.97 -8.89
C THR A 10 -2.46 14.66 -7.70
N VAL A 11 -1.68 15.22 -6.78
CA VAL A 11 -2.20 15.98 -5.62
C VAL A 11 -1.69 17.42 -5.71
N SER A 12 -2.61 18.37 -5.75
CA SER A 12 -2.28 19.80 -5.82
C SER A 12 -1.33 20.24 -4.70
N PHE A 13 -0.28 20.98 -5.07
CA PHE A 13 0.77 21.49 -4.19
C PHE A 13 1.61 20.44 -3.44
N LEU A 14 1.45 19.15 -3.77
CA LEU A 14 2.32 18.10 -3.25
C LEU A 14 3.59 17.99 -4.09
N GLY A 15 4.72 18.37 -3.51
CA GLY A 15 6.02 18.30 -4.16
C GLY A 15 7.12 18.90 -3.29
N ASN A 16 8.37 18.72 -3.69
CA ASN A 16 9.54 19.16 -2.93
C ASN A 16 10.53 20.01 -3.73
N VAL A 17 10.42 20.04 -5.07
CA VAL A 17 11.30 20.80 -5.97
C VAL A 17 10.47 21.68 -6.89
N VAL A 18 10.70 22.99 -6.86
CA VAL A 18 10.02 23.95 -7.73
C VAL A 18 10.37 23.66 -9.19
N GLY A 19 9.36 23.46 -10.04
CA GLY A 19 9.54 23.06 -11.44
C GLY A 19 10.04 21.62 -11.63
N GLY A 20 10.02 20.81 -10.57
CA GLY A 20 10.33 19.39 -10.63
C GLY A 20 9.19 18.56 -11.24
N GLN A 21 9.29 17.24 -11.11
CA GLN A 21 8.22 16.33 -11.50
C GLN A 21 7.13 16.33 -10.43
N ASP A 22 5.89 16.47 -10.88
CA ASP A 22 4.72 16.29 -10.02
C ASP A 22 4.60 14.82 -9.60
N ILE A 23 3.96 14.62 -8.44
CA ILE A 23 3.61 13.29 -7.99
C ILE A 23 2.60 12.67 -8.96
N SER A 24 2.84 11.42 -9.37
CA SER A 24 2.07 10.73 -10.39
C SER A 24 1.63 9.36 -9.89
N TYR A 25 0.32 9.14 -9.87
CA TYR A 25 -0.30 7.90 -9.42
C TYR A 25 -1.19 7.29 -10.51
N ALA A 26 -0.97 6.02 -10.85
CA ALA A 26 -1.93 5.24 -11.60
C ALA A 26 -2.84 4.48 -10.63
N ASN A 27 -4.13 4.84 -10.59
CA ASN A 27 -5.08 4.14 -9.73
C ASN A 27 -5.49 2.82 -10.38
N VAL A 28 -5.18 1.69 -9.73
CA VAL A 28 -5.39 0.35 -10.29
C VAL A 28 -5.98 -0.58 -9.26
N GLU A 29 -6.58 -1.67 -9.72
CA GLU A 29 -7.05 -2.74 -8.86
C GLU A 29 -5.93 -3.30 -7.96
N ILE A 30 -6.24 -3.58 -6.70
CA ILE A 30 -5.27 -4.09 -5.72
C ILE A 30 -4.56 -5.37 -6.17
N ASN A 31 -5.28 -6.22 -6.92
CA ASN A 31 -4.73 -7.44 -7.51
C ASN A 31 -3.66 -7.15 -8.57
N ILE A 32 -3.73 -6.02 -9.28
CA ILE A 32 -2.65 -5.58 -10.18
C ILE A 32 -1.42 -5.22 -9.35
N MET A 33 -1.59 -4.43 -8.28
CA MET A 33 -0.49 -4.05 -7.38
C MET A 33 0.24 -5.28 -6.84
N LYS A 34 -0.49 -6.24 -6.26
CA LYS A 34 0.06 -7.50 -5.75
C LYS A 34 0.82 -8.28 -6.82
N ARG A 35 0.24 -8.46 -8.01
CA ARG A 35 0.90 -9.20 -9.10
C ARG A 35 2.18 -8.53 -9.56
N MET A 36 2.19 -7.19 -9.67
CA MET A 36 3.38 -6.46 -10.12
C MET A 36 4.48 -6.47 -9.05
N ALA A 37 4.12 -6.31 -7.79
CA ALA A 37 5.05 -6.43 -6.67
C ALA A 37 5.67 -7.84 -6.60
N ALA A 38 4.85 -8.89 -6.71
CA ALA A 38 5.34 -10.28 -6.75
C ALA A 38 6.26 -10.53 -7.96
N LYS A 39 5.96 -9.94 -9.12
CA LYS A 39 6.81 -10.05 -10.32
C LYS A 39 8.18 -9.39 -10.12
N SER A 40 8.21 -8.20 -9.49
CA SER A 40 9.44 -7.50 -9.12
C SER A 40 10.29 -8.33 -8.15
N ILE A 41 9.69 -8.85 -7.08
CA ILE A 41 10.39 -9.67 -6.08
C ILE A 41 10.95 -10.94 -6.73
N LYS A 42 10.20 -11.61 -7.61
CA LYS A 42 10.68 -12.79 -8.35
C LYS A 42 11.84 -12.48 -9.29
N ALA A 43 11.97 -11.24 -9.74
CA ALA A 43 13.08 -10.77 -10.54
C ALA A 43 14.28 -10.26 -9.70
N GLY A 44 14.20 -10.36 -8.37
CA GLY A 44 15.27 -9.95 -7.46
C GLY A 44 15.24 -8.47 -7.06
N GLU A 45 14.13 -7.78 -7.32
CA GLU A 45 13.97 -6.35 -7.02
C GLU A 45 12.95 -6.14 -5.90
N ALA A 46 13.42 -5.63 -4.76
CA ALA A 46 12.57 -5.24 -3.64
C ALA A 46 11.62 -4.09 -4.03
N VAL A 47 10.47 -4.02 -3.38
CA VAL A 47 9.37 -3.10 -3.75
C VAL A 47 9.12 -2.14 -2.61
N TRP A 48 9.27 -0.84 -2.88
CA TRP A 48 8.79 0.19 -1.95
C TRP A 48 7.26 0.16 -1.92
N PHE A 49 6.69 0.23 -0.73
CA PHE A 49 5.24 0.34 -0.57
C PHE A 49 4.87 1.27 0.58
N GLY A 50 3.70 1.90 0.41
CA GLY A 50 3.08 2.81 1.37
C GLY A 50 1.82 2.19 1.97
N CYS A 51 1.69 2.24 3.29
CA CYS A 51 0.59 1.61 4.02
C CYS A 51 0.18 2.37 5.30
N ASP A 52 -0.93 1.96 5.90
CA ASP A 52 -1.30 2.35 7.27
C ASP A 52 -0.79 1.31 8.29
N VAL A 53 0.49 1.40 8.66
CA VAL A 53 1.16 0.39 9.51
C VAL A 53 0.56 0.28 10.91
N GLY A 54 -0.17 1.30 11.38
CA GLY A 54 -0.77 1.29 12.72
C GLY A 54 -1.98 0.35 12.85
N LYS A 55 -2.54 -0.12 11.74
CA LYS A 55 -3.75 -0.93 11.72
C LYS A 55 -3.42 -2.42 11.77
N MET A 56 -4.14 -3.16 12.62
CA MET A 56 -4.06 -4.63 12.70
C MET A 56 -2.61 -5.16 12.72
N PHE A 57 -1.77 -4.53 13.54
CA PHE A 57 -0.33 -4.75 13.61
C PHE A 57 0.13 -4.98 15.06
N HIS A 58 1.04 -5.94 15.25
CA HIS A 58 1.73 -6.17 16.52
C HIS A 58 3.22 -5.92 16.34
N ARG A 59 3.75 -4.87 16.97
CA ARG A 59 5.13 -4.40 16.77
C ARG A 59 6.20 -5.41 17.17
N ASP A 60 6.07 -6.01 18.34
CA ASP A 60 7.12 -6.91 18.85
C ASP A 60 7.16 -8.24 18.09
N LEU A 61 5.99 -8.83 17.80
CA LEU A 61 5.87 -10.00 16.94
C LEU A 61 6.21 -9.71 15.47
N GLY A 62 6.07 -8.45 15.03
CA GLY A 62 6.25 -8.05 13.64
C GLY A 62 5.20 -8.66 12.72
N VAL A 63 3.95 -8.75 13.16
CA VAL A 63 2.86 -9.39 12.40
C VAL A 63 1.78 -8.36 12.05
N MET A 64 1.44 -8.29 10.77
CA MET A 64 0.34 -7.52 10.20
C MET A 64 -0.70 -8.50 9.66
N ASP A 65 -1.82 -8.66 10.36
CA ASP A 65 -2.84 -9.65 10.02
C ASP A 65 -4.24 -9.15 10.39
N MET A 66 -5.19 -9.29 9.47
CA MET A 66 -6.60 -8.96 9.70
C MET A 66 -7.27 -9.82 10.78
N SER A 67 -6.67 -10.95 11.16
CA SER A 67 -7.15 -11.79 12.26
C SER A 67 -6.30 -11.68 13.52
N LEU A 68 -5.43 -10.67 13.62
CA LEU A 68 -4.52 -10.49 14.75
C LEU A 68 -5.22 -10.18 16.07
N TYR A 69 -6.30 -9.39 16.01
CA TYR A 69 -7.09 -8.97 17.17
C TYR A 69 -8.56 -9.25 16.92
N ASP A 70 -9.20 -9.91 17.87
CA ASP A 70 -10.65 -10.20 17.82
C ASP A 70 -11.43 -9.12 18.59
N TYR A 71 -11.48 -7.91 18.00
CA TYR A 71 -12.18 -6.77 18.60
C TYR A 71 -13.70 -6.96 18.63
N GLU A 72 -14.26 -7.69 17.67
CA GLU A 72 -15.70 -7.96 17.60
C GLU A 72 -16.14 -8.85 18.77
N LEU A 73 -15.38 -9.90 19.08
CA LEU A 73 -15.58 -10.71 20.28
C LEU A 73 -15.45 -9.87 21.56
N LEU A 74 -14.42 -9.02 21.64
CA LEU A 74 -14.12 -8.25 22.84
C LEU A 74 -15.20 -7.20 23.16
N PHE A 75 -15.67 -6.47 22.15
CA PHE A 75 -16.59 -5.36 22.33
C PHE A 75 -18.05 -5.69 22.01
N GLY A 76 -18.32 -6.85 21.41
CA GLY A 76 -19.67 -7.27 21.04
C GLY A 76 -20.31 -6.40 19.95
N THR A 77 -19.50 -5.88 19.01
CA THR A 77 -19.96 -5.04 17.90
C THR A 77 -19.16 -5.32 16.63
N ASP A 78 -19.77 -5.09 15.47
CA ASP A 78 -19.14 -5.30 14.17
C ASP A 78 -18.42 -4.04 13.65
N PHE A 79 -17.30 -4.20 12.95
CA PHE A 79 -16.56 -3.10 12.30
C PHE A 79 -16.59 -3.21 10.77
N LYS A 80 -17.60 -2.60 10.13
CA LYS A 80 -17.99 -2.87 8.72
C LYS A 80 -17.44 -1.90 7.66
N MET A 81 -16.43 -1.09 7.97
CA MET A 81 -15.92 -0.12 6.99
C MET A 81 -15.02 -0.79 5.96
N ASP A 82 -15.41 -0.70 4.69
CA ASP A 82 -14.54 -1.08 3.58
C ASP A 82 -13.37 -0.08 3.42
N LYS A 83 -12.36 -0.44 2.64
CA LYS A 83 -11.16 0.39 2.41
C LYS A 83 -11.49 1.80 1.92
N LYS A 84 -12.50 1.93 1.04
CA LYS A 84 -12.92 3.20 0.48
C LYS A 84 -13.52 4.09 1.57
N ALA A 85 -14.45 3.57 2.36
CA ALA A 85 -15.06 4.28 3.47
C ALA A 85 -14.00 4.68 4.51
N LYS A 86 -13.04 3.79 4.81
CA LYS A 86 -11.93 4.12 5.73
C LYS A 86 -11.12 5.32 5.27
N LEU A 87 -10.86 5.42 3.97
CA LEU A 87 -10.15 6.56 3.38
C LEU A 87 -11.00 7.84 3.36
N GLU A 88 -12.26 7.75 2.95
CA GLU A 88 -13.17 8.90 2.80
C GLU A 88 -13.57 9.53 4.15
N TYR A 89 -13.70 8.71 5.20
CA TYR A 89 -14.09 9.17 6.54
C TYR A 89 -12.90 9.41 7.46
N GLY A 90 -11.66 9.31 6.96
CA GLY A 90 -10.44 9.63 7.70
C GLY A 90 -10.04 8.61 8.78
N ASP A 91 -10.54 7.37 8.70
CA ASP A 91 -10.14 6.28 9.59
C ASP A 91 -8.75 5.72 9.25
N SER A 92 -8.42 5.69 7.95
CA SER A 92 -7.16 5.13 7.47
C SER A 92 -6.59 5.92 6.29
N VAL A 93 -5.26 6.05 6.30
CA VAL A 93 -4.48 6.78 5.31
C VAL A 93 -3.06 6.21 5.28
N MET A 94 -2.29 6.40 4.19
CA MET A 94 -0.87 6.06 4.20
C MET A 94 -0.16 6.82 5.33
N THR A 95 0.45 6.09 6.26
CA THR A 95 1.19 6.66 7.40
C THR A 95 2.66 6.31 7.41
N HIS A 96 3.04 5.20 6.76
CA HIS A 96 4.41 4.71 6.79
C HIS A 96 4.80 4.01 5.48
N ALA A 97 6.11 4.05 5.18
CA ALA A 97 6.69 3.43 4.01
C ALA A 97 7.74 2.37 4.40
N MET A 98 7.72 1.23 3.71
CA MET A 98 8.58 0.07 3.99
C MET A 98 8.97 -0.64 2.68
N LEU A 99 9.71 -1.75 2.78
CA LEU A 99 10.14 -2.56 1.62
C LEU A 99 9.56 -3.98 1.66
N LEU A 100 8.92 -4.41 0.58
CA LEU A 100 8.61 -5.83 0.34
C LEU A 100 9.86 -6.53 -0.20
N THR A 101 10.29 -7.59 0.47
CA THR A 101 11.56 -8.29 0.16
C THR A 101 11.36 -9.77 -0.18
N ALA A 102 10.23 -10.37 0.20
CA ALA A 102 9.84 -11.70 -0.24
C ALA A 102 8.32 -11.84 -0.31
N VAL A 103 7.85 -12.81 -1.10
CA VAL A 103 6.44 -13.19 -1.18
C VAL A 103 6.31 -14.70 -1.14
N ASP A 104 5.41 -15.19 -0.30
CA ASP A 104 4.98 -16.59 -0.31
C ASP A 104 3.80 -16.75 -1.27
N MET A 105 3.89 -17.75 -2.14
CA MET A 105 2.97 -17.94 -3.27
C MET A 105 2.41 -19.35 -3.27
N LYS A 106 1.09 -19.46 -3.47
CA LYS A 106 0.43 -20.72 -3.80
C LYS A 106 -0.07 -20.65 -5.24
N GLY A 107 0.71 -21.21 -6.15
CA GLY A 107 0.49 -21.06 -7.59
C GLY A 107 0.59 -19.59 -8.02
N GLY A 108 -0.50 -19.02 -8.53
CA GLY A 108 -0.56 -17.62 -8.97
C GLY A 108 -0.96 -16.62 -7.89
N GLN A 109 -1.30 -17.08 -6.69
CA GLN A 109 -1.84 -16.24 -5.61
C GLN A 109 -0.79 -16.02 -4.51
N SER A 110 -0.65 -14.78 -4.04
CA SER A 110 0.15 -14.43 -2.87
C SER A 110 -0.59 -14.81 -1.58
N LEU A 111 0.16 -15.29 -0.59
CA LEU A 111 -0.40 -15.67 0.72
C LEU A 111 0.06 -14.72 1.84
N LYS A 112 1.34 -14.36 1.80
CA LYS A 112 1.98 -13.49 2.79
C LYS A 112 3.25 -12.88 2.22
N TRP A 113 3.66 -11.78 2.81
CA TRP A 113 4.74 -10.92 2.36
C TRP A 113 5.74 -10.73 3.48
N ARG A 114 7.03 -10.74 3.15
CA ARG A 114 8.10 -10.36 4.07
C ARG A 114 8.43 -8.89 3.85
N ILE A 115 8.44 -8.15 4.94
CA ILE A 115 8.67 -6.71 4.95
C ILE A 115 9.98 -6.42 5.67
N GLU A 116 10.82 -5.59 5.08
CA GLU A 116 11.93 -4.93 5.77
C GLU A 116 11.45 -3.57 6.28
N ASN A 117 11.60 -3.34 7.58
CA ASN A 117 11.26 -2.08 8.22
C ASN A 117 12.52 -1.34 8.71
N SER A 118 12.37 -0.05 9.02
CA SER A 118 13.45 0.89 9.34
C SER A 118 13.56 1.22 10.84
N TRP A 119 12.90 0.45 11.73
CA TRP A 119 12.86 0.72 13.18
C TRP A 119 13.94 -0.03 13.98
N GLY A 120 15.04 -0.42 13.33
CA GLY A 120 16.10 -1.23 13.91
C GLY A 120 15.73 -2.71 14.02
N ASN A 121 16.54 -3.48 14.78
CA ASN A 121 16.50 -4.95 14.77
C ASN A 121 15.69 -5.58 15.92
N LYS A 122 15.00 -4.78 16.74
CA LYS A 122 14.30 -5.29 17.94
C LYS A 122 12.88 -5.78 17.67
N GLY A 123 12.18 -5.18 16.70
CA GLY A 123 10.81 -5.57 16.36
C GLY A 123 10.79 -6.70 15.34
N GLY A 124 9.82 -7.61 15.46
CA GLY A 124 9.67 -8.76 14.56
C GLY A 124 10.89 -9.67 14.56
N ASP A 125 11.21 -10.24 13.40
CA ASP A 125 12.41 -11.05 13.21
C ASP A 125 13.56 -10.16 12.71
N LYS A 126 14.35 -9.64 13.65
CA LYS A 126 15.52 -8.79 13.36
C LYS A 126 15.19 -7.55 12.51
N GLY A 127 14.03 -6.93 12.76
CA GLY A 127 13.55 -5.77 12.00
C GLY A 127 12.67 -6.13 10.78
N TYR A 128 12.54 -7.42 10.46
CA TYR A 128 11.61 -7.90 9.45
C TYR A 128 10.24 -8.22 10.03
N MET A 129 9.22 -8.00 9.22
CA MET A 129 7.82 -8.22 9.56
C MET A 129 7.17 -9.17 8.56
N LEU A 130 6.09 -9.80 8.99
CA LEU A 130 5.21 -10.63 8.19
C LEU A 130 3.88 -9.92 7.99
N MET A 131 3.42 -9.85 6.75
CA MET A 131 2.12 -9.30 6.39
C MET A 131 1.30 -10.32 5.62
N THR A 132 0.07 -10.58 6.06
CA THR A 132 -0.85 -11.45 5.33
C THR A 132 -1.38 -10.76 4.07
N ASP A 133 -1.76 -11.55 3.06
CA ASP A 133 -2.26 -11.01 1.80
C ASP A 133 -3.55 -10.17 1.98
N ASN A 134 -4.40 -10.52 2.96
CA ASN A 134 -5.61 -9.76 3.28
C ASN A 134 -5.28 -8.42 3.96
N TRP A 135 -4.19 -8.34 4.74
CA TRP A 135 -3.76 -7.06 5.31
C TRP A 135 -3.29 -6.11 4.21
N PHE A 136 -2.57 -6.64 3.20
CA PHE A 136 -2.22 -5.87 2.00
C PHE A 136 -3.47 -5.27 1.36
N ASP A 137 -4.54 -6.05 1.21
CA ASP A 137 -5.78 -5.58 0.60
C ASP A 137 -6.36 -4.37 1.31
N GLU A 138 -6.38 -4.38 2.64
CA GLU A 138 -7.07 -3.37 3.44
C GLU A 138 -6.23 -2.11 3.69
N TYR A 139 -4.94 -2.26 3.92
CA TYR A 139 -4.11 -1.16 4.48
C TYR A 139 -2.90 -0.78 3.63
N THR A 140 -2.65 -1.41 2.47
CA THR A 140 -1.63 -0.95 1.51
C THR A 140 -2.23 -0.03 0.46
N TYR A 141 -1.67 1.16 0.27
CA TYR A 141 -2.20 2.17 -0.66
C TYR A 141 -1.34 2.33 -1.91
N GLU A 142 -0.03 2.15 -1.79
CA GLU A 142 0.91 2.45 -2.87
C GLU A 142 1.98 1.36 -2.98
N VAL A 143 2.40 1.08 -4.21
CA VAL A 143 3.59 0.30 -4.52
C VAL A 143 4.37 0.96 -5.65
N VAL A 144 5.70 0.91 -5.58
CA VAL A 144 6.57 1.41 -6.65
C VAL A 144 7.35 0.24 -7.23
N VAL A 145 7.16 0.02 -8.53
CA VAL A 145 7.81 -1.05 -9.29
C VAL A 145 8.38 -0.49 -10.59
N ASP A 146 9.40 -1.17 -11.14
CA ASP A 146 9.95 -0.83 -12.45
C ASP A 146 8.87 -0.95 -13.55
N LYS A 147 8.84 0.03 -14.47
CA LYS A 147 7.91 0.09 -15.61
C LYS A 147 7.93 -1.19 -16.45
N LYS A 148 9.07 -1.91 -16.53
CA LYS A 148 9.20 -3.18 -17.27
C LYS A 148 8.30 -4.30 -16.74
N TYR A 149 7.84 -4.19 -15.49
CA TYR A 149 6.90 -5.17 -14.93
C TYR A 149 5.45 -4.88 -15.30
N LEU A 150 5.12 -3.61 -15.54
CA LEU A 150 3.76 -3.13 -15.75
C LEU A 150 3.19 -3.59 -17.10
N PRO A 151 1.92 -4.01 -17.15
CA PRO A 151 1.25 -4.28 -18.42
C PRO A 151 1.02 -2.98 -19.19
N GLN A 152 0.95 -3.06 -20.52
CA GLN A 152 0.76 -1.90 -21.39
C GLN A 152 -0.46 -1.05 -21.00
N LYS A 153 -1.55 -1.70 -20.52
CA LYS A 153 -2.75 -1.00 -20.04
C LYS A 153 -2.44 -0.05 -18.87
N VAL A 154 -1.58 -0.45 -17.93
CA VAL A 154 -1.22 0.39 -16.78
C VAL A 154 -0.24 1.49 -17.21
N LEU A 155 0.71 1.17 -18.11
CA LEU A 155 1.59 2.18 -18.68
C LEU A 155 0.81 3.29 -19.40
N GLY A 156 -0.25 2.92 -20.13
CA GLY A 156 -1.12 3.90 -20.80
C GLY A 156 -1.87 4.84 -19.87
N ILE A 157 -2.05 4.50 -18.58
CA ILE A 157 -2.67 5.42 -17.60
C ILE A 157 -1.75 6.63 -17.40
N PHE A 158 -0.44 6.42 -17.30
CA PHE A 158 0.52 7.51 -17.08
C PHE A 158 0.63 8.49 -18.25
N GLU A 159 0.07 8.16 -19.42
CA GLU A 159 0.02 9.04 -20.60
C GLU A 159 -1.23 9.94 -20.62
N LEU A 160 -2.19 9.72 -19.71
CA LEU A 160 -3.37 10.56 -19.55
C LEU A 160 -3.03 11.86 -18.80
N ASP A 161 -3.79 12.92 -19.03
CA ASP A 161 -3.70 14.13 -18.20
C ASP A 161 -4.14 13.79 -16.76
N PRO A 162 -3.31 14.07 -15.74
CA PRO A 162 -3.64 13.71 -14.37
C PRO A 162 -4.82 14.51 -13.83
N VAL A 163 -5.77 13.82 -13.20
CA VAL A 163 -6.81 14.46 -12.39
C VAL A 163 -6.17 15.00 -11.13
N SER A 164 -6.25 16.33 -10.96
CA SER A 164 -5.69 17.01 -9.80
C SER A 164 -6.62 16.87 -8.58
N LEU A 165 -6.14 16.16 -7.57
CA LEU A 165 -6.80 16.05 -6.27
C LEU A 165 -6.53 17.28 -5.39
N ASN A 166 -7.42 17.52 -4.43
CA ASN A 166 -7.26 18.62 -3.49
C ASN A 166 -6.01 18.43 -2.62
N PRO A 167 -5.41 19.52 -2.08
CA PRO A 167 -4.15 19.44 -1.32
C PRO A 167 -4.25 18.63 -0.01
N TRP A 168 -5.45 18.50 0.53
CA TRP A 168 -5.76 17.71 1.74
C TRP A 168 -6.30 16.31 1.43
N ASP A 169 -6.23 15.87 0.17
CA ASP A 169 -6.65 14.51 -0.18
C ASP A 169 -5.77 13.49 0.57
N PRO A 170 -6.34 12.41 1.13
CA PRO A 170 -5.59 11.45 1.92
C PRO A 170 -4.49 10.72 1.11
N MET A 171 -4.59 10.67 -0.22
CA MET A 171 -3.50 10.15 -1.08
C MET A 171 -2.30 11.11 -1.19
N GLY A 172 -2.40 12.32 -0.64
CA GLY A 172 -1.29 13.23 -0.45
C GLY A 172 -0.60 13.10 0.90
N SER A 173 -1.02 12.16 1.74
CA SER A 173 -0.38 11.93 3.02
C SER A 173 1.08 11.57 2.81
N LEU A 174 1.98 12.26 3.51
CA LEU A 174 3.39 11.96 3.52
C LEU A 174 3.66 11.07 4.72
N ALA A 175 4.29 9.91 4.49
CA ALA A 175 4.78 9.06 5.57
C ALA A 175 5.64 9.92 6.53
N ARG A 176 5.32 9.85 7.84
CA ARG A 176 5.95 10.68 8.87
C ARG A 176 7.08 9.97 9.60
#